data_AF-A0A960U0I0-F1
#
_entry.id   AF-A0A960U0I0-F1
#
_cell.length_a   1.000
_cell.length_b   1.000
_cell.length_c   1.000
_cell.angle_alpha   90.00
_cell.angle_beta   90.00
_cell.angle_gamma   90.00
#
_symmetry.space_group_name_H-M   'P 1'
#
loop_
_entity.id
_entity.type
_entity.pdbx_description
1 polymer ?
#
loop_
_entity_poly.entity_id
_entity_poly.type
_entity_poly.pdbx_seq_one_letter_code
_entity_poly.pdbx_strand_id
1 'polypeptide(L)'
;MACIGAVLFLATLFVSAADAHSLGQSYSRWEISPEGVDVTARVMDRDLSALSVEYTAGYDSSAKVGDYLAARLYMTAAGAPCEVIEPPQELPDDKGRRTFAWRVRCPNERMLAVHHRVLAEVAPSHRHFVRVVTPDGDIRESLLTGTHNEMALSHDAGRPRARPERPAAVEVISLCALGAVLTLAESKGGSITAARVGVFAIGIGVGLLAAAVL
;
A
#
# COMPACT_ATOMS: atom_id res chain seq x y z
N MET A 1 -47.83 8.77 -4.92
CA MET A 1 -46.68 8.24 -4.14
C MET A 1 -45.99 7.02 -4.79
N ALA A 2 -46.22 6.69 -6.07
CA ALA A 2 -45.54 5.57 -6.74
C ALA A 2 -44.25 5.98 -7.49
N CYS A 3 -44.06 7.27 -7.79
CA CYS A 3 -42.94 7.76 -8.61
C CYS A 3 -41.60 7.89 -7.85
N ILE A 4 -41.65 8.03 -6.52
CA ILE A 4 -40.42 8.21 -5.71
C ILE A 4 -39.68 6.87 -5.54
N GLY A 5 -40.40 5.75 -5.45
CA GLY A 5 -39.80 4.42 -5.34
C GLY A 5 -39.05 3.97 -6.60
N ALA A 6 -39.55 4.34 -7.78
CA ALA A 6 -38.93 3.97 -9.06
C ALA A 6 -37.59 4.70 -9.29
N VAL A 7 -37.46 5.94 -8.82
CA VAL A 7 -36.22 6.72 -8.96
C VAL A 7 -35.11 6.19 -8.04
N LEU A 8 -35.45 5.73 -6.83
CA LEU A 8 -34.45 5.15 -5.92
C LEU A 8 -33.92 3.79 -6.40
N PHE A 9 -34.76 2.97 -7.05
CA PHE A 9 -34.36 1.66 -7.55
C PHE A 9 -33.47 1.73 -8.80
N LEU A 10 -33.59 2.80 -9.60
CA LEU A 10 -32.77 3.00 -10.79
C LEU A 10 -31.35 3.51 -10.47
N ALA A 11 -31.18 4.21 -9.34
CA ALA A 11 -29.90 4.80 -8.94
C ALA A 11 -28.86 3.77 -8.42
N THR A 12 -29.30 2.59 -7.96
CA THR A 12 -28.38 1.55 -7.45
C THR A 12 -27.83 0.64 -8.55
N LEU A 13 -28.39 0.68 -9.76
CA LEU A 13 -27.96 -0.17 -10.89
C LEU A 13 -26.69 0.36 -11.59
N PHE A 14 -26.17 1.52 -11.19
CA PHE A 14 -24.92 2.09 -11.67
C PHE A 14 -23.77 1.99 -10.65
N VAL A 15 -23.78 0.97 -9.79
CA VAL A 15 -22.50 0.47 -9.25
C VAL A 15 -21.81 -0.24 -10.40
N SER A 16 -21.22 0.56 -11.30
CA SER A 16 -20.17 0.06 -12.19
C SER A 16 -19.21 -0.70 -11.29
N ALA A 17 -18.92 -1.96 -11.64
CA ALA A 17 -17.69 -2.55 -11.20
C ALA A 17 -16.63 -1.52 -11.59
N ALA A 18 -16.11 -0.78 -10.60
CA ALA A 18 -14.87 -0.09 -10.78
C ALA A 18 -13.94 -1.23 -11.11
N ASP A 19 -13.67 -1.40 -12.40
CA ASP A 19 -12.68 -2.31 -12.90
C ASP A 19 -11.40 -1.73 -12.32
N ALA A 20 -11.12 -2.16 -11.10
CA ALA A 20 -9.96 -1.80 -10.32
C ALA A 20 -8.87 -2.58 -11.02
N HIS A 21 -8.44 -2.10 -12.19
CA HIS A 21 -7.38 -2.65 -12.99
C HIS A 21 -6.23 -2.86 -12.02
N SER A 22 -6.08 -4.10 -11.54
CA SER A 22 -5.22 -4.37 -10.40
C SER A 22 -3.82 -4.24 -10.97
N LEU A 23 -3.16 -3.13 -10.65
CA LEU A 23 -1.78 -2.91 -11.05
C LEU A 23 -0.96 -4.13 -10.65
N GLY A 24 -0.06 -4.57 -11.55
CA GLY A 24 0.90 -5.62 -11.26
C GLY A 24 1.59 -5.34 -9.93
N GLN A 25 1.65 -6.37 -9.08
CA GLN A 25 2.20 -6.26 -7.73
C GLN A 25 3.06 -7.48 -7.46
N SER A 26 4.28 -7.21 -7.04
CA SER A 26 5.19 -8.23 -6.53
C SER A 26 5.59 -7.91 -5.10
N TYR A 27 6.09 -8.90 -4.40
CA TYR A 27 6.46 -8.82 -3.00
C TYR A 27 7.84 -9.42 -2.80
N SER A 28 8.66 -8.84 -1.93
CA SER A 28 9.86 -9.49 -1.42
C SER A 28 10.00 -9.38 0.08
N ARG A 29 10.56 -10.43 0.68
CA ARG A 29 11.01 -10.49 2.06
C ARG A 29 12.51 -10.71 2.07
N TRP A 30 13.18 -9.93 2.91
CA TRP A 30 14.62 -10.03 3.16
C TRP A 30 14.82 -10.23 4.66
N GLU A 31 15.56 -11.27 5.03
CA GLU A 31 15.86 -11.58 6.42
C GLU A 31 17.37 -11.54 6.61
N ILE A 32 17.85 -10.53 7.34
CA ILE A 32 19.28 -10.26 7.49
C ILE A 32 19.80 -11.02 8.70
N SER A 33 20.83 -11.83 8.48
CA SER A 33 21.53 -12.63 9.50
C SER A 33 23.05 -12.48 9.36
N PRO A 34 23.85 -12.84 10.38
CA PRO A 34 25.31 -12.88 10.27
C PRO A 34 25.84 -13.79 9.14
N GLU A 35 25.09 -14.82 8.78
CA GLU A 35 25.46 -15.81 7.77
C GLU A 35 25.13 -15.36 6.33
N GLY A 36 24.34 -14.28 6.20
CA GLY A 36 23.88 -13.72 4.92
C GLY A 36 22.45 -13.19 4.99
N VAL A 37 21.88 -12.89 3.83
CA VAL A 37 20.50 -12.43 3.71
C VAL A 37 19.68 -13.46 2.96
N ASP A 38 18.67 -14.00 3.63
CA ASP A 38 17.69 -14.88 3.03
C ASP A 38 16.63 -14.05 2.31
N VAL A 39 16.33 -14.42 1.07
CA VAL A 39 15.43 -13.67 0.20
C VAL A 39 14.30 -14.56 -0.23
N THR A 40 13.07 -14.07 -0.11
CA THR A 40 11.90 -14.66 -0.77
C THR A 40 11.23 -13.60 -1.62
N ALA A 41 10.98 -13.90 -2.88
CA ALA A 41 10.22 -13.02 -3.77
C ALA A 41 9.01 -13.74 -4.37
N ARG A 42 7.90 -13.02 -4.46
CA ARG A 42 6.66 -13.50 -5.06
C ARG A 42 6.23 -12.56 -6.18
N VAL A 43 5.84 -13.17 -7.29
CA VAL A 43 5.35 -12.48 -8.48
C VAL A 43 4.12 -13.19 -9.02
N MET A 44 3.19 -12.45 -9.62
CA MET A 44 1.99 -13.02 -10.24
C MET A 44 2.35 -13.58 -11.62
N ASP A 45 1.80 -14.74 -11.99
CA ASP A 45 2.03 -15.34 -13.32
C ASP A 45 1.63 -14.39 -14.47
N ARG A 46 0.50 -13.70 -14.28
CA ARG A 46 0.01 -12.71 -15.24
C ARG A 46 0.99 -11.54 -15.44
N ASP A 47 1.73 -11.15 -14.40
CA ASP A 47 2.68 -10.04 -14.48
C ASP A 47 3.93 -10.51 -15.25
N LEU A 48 4.34 -11.77 -15.08
CA LEU A 48 5.40 -12.40 -15.87
C LEU A 48 5.02 -12.58 -17.34
N SER A 49 3.73 -12.63 -17.68
CA SER A 49 3.29 -12.69 -19.08
C SER A 49 3.64 -11.46 -19.91
N ALA A 50 3.99 -10.35 -19.25
CA ALA A 50 4.54 -9.16 -19.91
C ALA A 50 6.00 -9.35 -20.36
N LEU A 51 6.69 -10.39 -19.88
CA LEU A 51 8.01 -10.78 -20.35
C LEU A 51 7.93 -11.60 -21.65
N SER A 52 9.08 -11.81 -22.30
CA SER A 52 9.17 -12.68 -23.48
C SER A 52 8.73 -14.11 -23.17
N VAL A 53 8.32 -14.84 -24.23
CA VAL A 53 7.83 -16.24 -24.16
C VAL A 53 8.81 -17.18 -23.47
N GLU A 54 10.12 -16.89 -23.52
CA GLU A 54 11.16 -17.67 -22.86
C GLU A 54 11.03 -17.74 -21.32
N TYR A 55 10.35 -16.78 -20.69
CA TYR A 55 10.11 -16.75 -19.23
C TYR A 55 8.79 -17.42 -18.83
N THR A 56 7.89 -17.65 -19.79
CA THR A 56 6.52 -18.12 -19.53
C THR A 56 6.26 -19.52 -20.05
N ALA A 57 7.14 -20.04 -20.91
CA ALA A 57 7.04 -21.39 -21.45
C ALA A 57 8.43 -22.05 -21.54
N GLY A 58 8.48 -23.36 -21.29
CA GLY A 58 9.69 -24.18 -21.43
C GLY A 58 10.14 -24.87 -20.13
N TYR A 59 10.98 -25.89 -20.30
CA TYR A 59 11.51 -26.73 -19.22
C TYR A 59 12.36 -25.93 -18.22
N ASP A 60 13.01 -24.86 -18.66
CA ASP A 60 13.90 -24.01 -17.87
C ASP A 60 13.27 -22.68 -17.43
N SER A 61 11.96 -22.50 -17.65
CA SER A 61 11.25 -21.26 -17.34
C SER A 61 11.39 -20.84 -15.86
N SER A 62 11.45 -21.80 -14.94
CA SER A 62 11.69 -21.55 -13.52
C SER A 62 13.07 -20.93 -13.25
N ALA A 63 14.14 -21.56 -13.75
CA ALA A 63 15.49 -21.04 -13.59
C ALA A 63 15.64 -19.64 -14.20
N LYS A 64 15.11 -19.43 -15.41
CA LYS A 64 15.12 -18.13 -16.08
C LYS A 64 14.40 -17.03 -15.30
N VAL A 65 13.23 -17.34 -14.74
CA VAL A 65 12.50 -16.37 -13.90
C VAL A 65 13.26 -16.10 -12.60
N GLY A 66 13.84 -17.11 -11.98
CA GLY A 66 14.70 -16.97 -10.81
C GLY A 66 15.88 -16.03 -11.08
N ASP A 67 16.65 -16.30 -12.13
CA ASP A 67 17.79 -15.47 -12.55
C ASP A 67 17.37 -14.03 -12.88
N TYR A 68 16.24 -13.88 -13.58
CA TYR A 68 15.65 -12.58 -13.88
C TYR A 68 15.32 -11.80 -12.60
N LEU A 69 14.74 -12.45 -11.59
CA LEU A 69 14.43 -11.84 -10.31
C LEU A 69 15.71 -11.45 -9.58
N ALA A 70 16.69 -12.34 -9.41
CA ALA A 70 17.93 -12.03 -8.70
C ALA A 70 18.74 -10.89 -9.36
N ALA A 71 18.69 -10.77 -10.70
CA ALA A 71 19.36 -9.69 -11.41
C ALA A 71 18.69 -8.31 -11.24
N ARG A 72 17.39 -8.28 -10.91
CA ARG A 72 16.57 -7.06 -10.84
C ARG A 72 16.05 -6.73 -9.45
N LEU A 73 16.16 -7.65 -8.52
CA LEU A 73 15.78 -7.52 -7.13
C LEU A 73 17.00 -7.93 -6.29
N TYR A 74 17.81 -6.93 -5.94
CA TYR A 74 19.14 -7.15 -5.37
C TYR A 74 19.41 -6.20 -4.21
N MET A 75 20.36 -6.57 -3.36
CA MET A 75 20.83 -5.74 -2.26
C MET A 75 22.22 -5.20 -2.57
N THR A 76 22.51 -4.00 -2.09
CA THR A 76 23.86 -3.42 -2.08
C THR A 76 24.28 -3.08 -0.66
N ALA A 77 25.58 -3.12 -0.36
CA ALA A 77 26.19 -2.63 0.86
C ALA A 77 27.24 -1.56 0.54
N ALA A 78 27.02 -0.34 1.04
CA ALA A 78 27.86 0.81 0.70
C ALA A 78 28.08 0.99 -0.82
N GLY A 79 27.05 0.69 -1.62
CA GLY A 79 27.06 0.79 -3.08
C GLY A 79 27.65 -0.43 -3.82
N ALA A 80 28.26 -1.39 -3.13
CA ALA A 80 28.73 -2.63 -3.74
C ALA A 80 27.61 -3.70 -3.75
N PRO A 81 27.42 -4.48 -4.83
CA PRO A 81 26.40 -5.52 -4.88
C PRO A 81 26.69 -6.64 -3.89
N CYS A 82 25.64 -7.16 -3.25
CA CYS A 82 25.72 -8.40 -2.49
C CYS A 82 25.74 -9.59 -3.46
N GLU A 83 26.64 -10.55 -3.20
CA GLU A 83 26.83 -11.74 -4.04
C GLU A 83 25.72 -12.76 -3.79
N VAL A 84 25.18 -13.36 -4.86
CA VAL A 84 24.28 -14.52 -4.72
C VAL A 84 25.10 -15.75 -4.34
N ILE A 85 24.87 -16.28 -3.14
CA ILE A 85 25.62 -17.43 -2.60
C ILE A 85 24.83 -18.74 -2.69
N GLU A 86 23.51 -18.66 -2.82
CA GLU A 86 22.63 -19.77 -3.18
C GLU A 86 21.69 -19.28 -4.28
N PRO A 87 21.61 -19.96 -5.43
CA PRO A 87 20.85 -19.48 -6.57
C PRO A 87 19.34 -19.52 -6.32
N PRO A 88 18.54 -18.70 -7.02
CA PRO A 88 17.09 -18.76 -6.96
C PRO A 88 16.51 -20.12 -7.26
N GLN A 89 15.67 -20.59 -6.35
CA GLN A 89 14.87 -21.80 -6.50
C GLN A 89 13.40 -21.47 -6.32
N GLU A 90 12.56 -21.98 -7.21
CA GLU A 90 11.13 -21.86 -7.09
C GLU A 90 10.62 -22.76 -5.96
N LEU A 91 9.80 -22.16 -5.09
CA LEU A 91 9.10 -22.85 -4.02
C LEU A 91 7.68 -23.20 -4.47
N PRO A 92 7.09 -24.29 -3.94
CA PRO A 92 5.66 -24.55 -4.10
C PRO A 92 4.82 -23.35 -3.61
N ASP A 93 3.85 -22.91 -4.40
CA ASP A 93 2.96 -21.78 -4.08
C ASP A 93 1.54 -22.03 -4.62
N ASP A 94 0.61 -21.14 -4.25
CA ASP A 94 -0.76 -21.13 -4.75
C ASP A 94 -0.81 -20.83 -6.26
N LYS A 95 -1.87 -21.33 -6.92
CA LYS A 95 -2.10 -21.08 -8.35
C LYS A 95 -2.11 -19.58 -8.69
N GLY A 96 -1.44 -19.23 -9.80
CA GLY A 96 -1.40 -17.86 -10.33
C GLY A 96 -0.27 -17.00 -9.74
N ARG A 97 0.60 -17.58 -8.91
CA ARG A 97 1.75 -16.94 -8.28
C ARG A 97 2.94 -17.86 -8.32
N ARG A 98 4.13 -17.26 -8.40
CA ARG A 98 5.40 -17.97 -8.30
C ARG A 98 6.20 -17.35 -7.18
N THR A 99 6.69 -18.20 -6.28
CA THR A 99 7.56 -17.79 -5.18
C THR A 99 8.94 -18.36 -5.42
N PHE A 100 9.96 -17.54 -5.24
CA PHE A 100 11.37 -17.91 -5.36
C PHE A 100 12.09 -17.60 -4.06
N ALA A 101 13.04 -18.44 -3.69
CA ALA A 101 13.96 -18.20 -2.58
C ALA A 101 15.41 -18.31 -3.03
N TRP A 102 16.26 -17.44 -2.49
CA TRP A 102 17.71 -17.45 -2.69
C TRP A 102 18.41 -16.79 -1.50
N ARG A 103 19.73 -16.85 -1.51
CA ARG A 103 20.55 -16.26 -0.45
C ARG A 103 21.63 -15.37 -1.03
N VAL A 104 21.85 -14.21 -0.41
CA VAL A 104 22.94 -13.29 -0.77
C VAL A 104 23.90 -13.05 0.39
N ARG A 105 25.14 -12.69 0.09
CA ARG A 105 26.15 -12.25 1.05
C ARG A 105 26.64 -10.86 0.68
N CYS A 106 26.54 -9.94 1.63
CA CYS A 106 27.02 -8.58 1.45
C CYS A 106 28.48 -8.46 1.93
N PRO A 107 29.33 -7.65 1.26
CA PRO A 107 30.73 -7.46 1.65
C PRO A 107 30.89 -6.77 3.02
N ASN A 108 29.86 -6.05 3.46
CA ASN A 108 29.72 -5.50 4.80
C ASN A 108 28.22 -5.30 5.10
N GLU A 109 27.88 -4.98 6.35
CA GLU A 109 26.49 -4.78 6.80
C GLU A 109 26.10 -3.30 6.93
N ARG A 110 26.96 -2.39 6.47
CA ARG A 110 26.73 -0.94 6.57
C ARG A 110 26.06 -0.43 5.30
N MET A 111 25.16 0.55 5.48
CA MET A 111 24.50 1.25 4.37
C MET A 111 23.88 0.26 3.38
N LEU A 112 23.11 -0.70 3.91
CA LEU A 112 22.40 -1.67 3.09
C LEU A 112 21.26 -0.96 2.35
N ALA A 113 21.00 -1.37 1.12
CA ALA A 113 19.87 -0.88 0.33
C ALA A 113 19.31 -2.01 -0.54
N VAL A 114 17.98 -2.15 -0.55
CA VAL A 114 17.28 -3.05 -1.46
C VAL A 114 16.90 -2.28 -2.72
N HIS A 115 17.22 -2.84 -3.88
CA HIS A 115 16.95 -2.27 -5.20
C HIS A 115 15.95 -3.14 -5.95
N HIS A 116 15.06 -2.49 -6.70
CA HIS A 116 14.03 -3.15 -7.49
C HIS A 116 13.96 -2.58 -8.92
N ARG A 117 14.06 -3.44 -9.92
CA ARG A 117 13.77 -3.13 -11.34
C ARG A 117 12.90 -4.20 -11.99
N VAL A 118 12.20 -5.00 -11.18
CA VAL A 118 11.35 -6.09 -11.70
C VAL A 118 10.22 -5.46 -12.52
N LEU A 119 10.14 -5.88 -13.78
CA LEU A 119 9.16 -5.45 -14.77
C LEU A 119 9.17 -3.95 -15.10
N ALA A 120 10.17 -3.19 -14.65
CA ALA A 120 10.21 -1.73 -14.84
C ALA A 120 10.18 -1.30 -16.31
N GLU A 121 10.75 -2.11 -17.21
CA GLU A 121 10.82 -1.83 -18.65
C GLU A 121 9.52 -2.19 -19.41
N VAL A 122 8.83 -3.24 -18.98
CA VAL A 122 7.66 -3.79 -19.69
C VAL A 122 6.32 -3.43 -19.04
N ALA A 123 6.34 -3.08 -17.75
CA ALA A 123 5.20 -2.63 -16.97
C ALA A 123 5.63 -1.49 -16.03
N PRO A 124 5.80 -0.25 -16.54
CA PRO A 124 6.31 0.88 -15.74
C PRO A 124 5.46 1.23 -14.51
N SER A 125 4.17 0.88 -14.52
CA SER A 125 3.24 1.05 -13.40
C SER A 125 3.28 -0.11 -12.39
N HIS A 126 4.15 -1.10 -12.59
CA HIS A 126 4.36 -2.21 -11.67
C HIS A 126 4.86 -1.71 -10.33
N ARG A 127 4.34 -2.32 -9.26
CA ARG A 127 4.70 -1.95 -7.89
C ARG A 127 5.29 -3.15 -7.18
N HIS A 128 6.26 -2.89 -6.32
CA HIS A 128 6.95 -3.93 -5.58
C HIS A 128 6.97 -3.59 -4.09
N PHE A 129 6.33 -4.42 -3.29
CA PHE A 129 6.37 -4.27 -1.84
C PHE A 129 7.60 -4.99 -1.29
N VAL A 130 8.43 -4.29 -0.53
CA VAL A 130 9.62 -4.82 0.13
C VAL A 130 9.37 -4.87 1.63
N ARG A 131 9.71 -6.00 2.24
CA ARG A 131 9.79 -6.15 3.70
C ARG A 131 11.18 -6.63 4.08
N VAL A 132 11.83 -5.92 4.98
CA VAL A 132 13.13 -6.29 5.53
C VAL A 132 13.00 -6.54 7.03
N VAL A 133 13.54 -7.67 7.48
CA VAL A 133 13.74 -7.99 8.90
C VAL A 133 15.23 -7.80 9.20
N THR A 134 15.55 -6.89 10.12
CA THR A 134 16.94 -6.63 10.54
C THR A 134 17.41 -7.69 11.55
N PRO A 135 18.72 -7.78 11.84
CA PRO A 135 19.23 -8.71 12.85
C PRO A 135 18.62 -8.50 14.24
N ASP A 136 18.22 -7.27 14.57
CA ASP A 136 17.56 -6.91 15.84
C ASP A 136 16.06 -7.27 15.88
N GLY A 137 15.53 -7.81 14.78
CA GLY A 137 14.11 -8.16 14.63
C GLY A 137 13.21 -6.99 14.20
N ASP A 138 13.79 -5.80 13.93
CA ASP A 138 13.02 -4.67 13.41
C ASP A 138 12.51 -4.98 12.00
N ILE A 139 11.26 -4.61 11.75
CA ILE A 139 10.62 -4.76 10.44
C ILE A 139 10.57 -3.40 9.78
N ARG A 140 11.08 -3.32 8.55
CA ARG A 140 10.97 -2.14 7.69
C ARG A 140 10.26 -2.54 6.41
N GLU A 141 9.33 -1.71 5.97
CA GLU A 141 8.53 -1.95 4.77
C GLU A 141 8.55 -0.73 3.87
N SER A 142 8.55 -0.96 2.56
CA SER A 142 8.44 0.11 1.56
C SER A 142 7.70 -0.38 0.32
N LEU A 143 7.03 0.53 -0.36
CA LEU A 143 6.46 0.30 -1.67
C LEU A 143 7.39 0.94 -2.72
N LEU A 144 8.06 0.10 -3.50
CA LEU A 144 8.93 0.51 -4.58
C LEU A 144 8.16 0.57 -5.91
N THR A 145 8.53 1.52 -6.74
CA THR A 145 7.97 1.80 -8.07
C THR A 145 9.12 2.02 -9.06
N GLY A 146 8.81 2.25 -10.34
CA GLY A 146 9.83 2.62 -11.33
C GLY A 146 10.60 3.90 -10.99
N THR A 147 9.97 4.88 -10.32
CA THR A 147 10.59 6.16 -9.94
C THR A 147 11.16 6.19 -8.52
N HIS A 148 10.72 5.28 -7.66
CA HIS A 148 11.25 5.08 -6.32
C HIS A 148 11.61 3.61 -6.15
N ASN A 149 12.81 3.24 -6.59
CA ASN A 149 13.21 1.86 -6.80
C ASN A 149 14.22 1.34 -5.76
N GLU A 150 14.43 2.10 -4.70
CA GLU A 150 15.41 1.81 -3.65
C GLU A 150 14.80 1.99 -2.27
N MET A 151 15.11 1.06 -1.37
CA MET A 151 14.87 1.17 0.05
C MET A 151 16.19 1.13 0.82
N ALA A 152 16.65 2.29 1.28
CA ALA A 152 17.82 2.39 2.14
C ALA A 152 17.51 1.91 3.57
N LEU A 153 18.36 1.04 4.09
CA LEU A 153 18.32 0.50 5.44
C LEU A 153 19.34 1.27 6.29
N SER A 154 18.98 2.50 6.67
CA SER A 154 19.80 3.24 7.63
C SER A 154 19.87 2.47 8.95
N HIS A 155 21.08 2.11 9.38
CA HIS A 155 21.33 1.79 10.77
C HIS A 155 21.25 3.10 11.55
N ASP A 156 20.08 3.42 12.11
CA ASP A 156 20.03 4.32 13.27
C ASP A 156 20.64 3.54 14.44
N ALA A 157 21.96 3.42 14.46
CA ALA A 157 22.68 2.83 15.58
C ALA A 157 22.40 3.68 16.83
N GLY A 158 21.55 3.17 17.72
CA GLY A 158 21.55 3.58 19.12
C GLY A 158 20.60 4.70 19.55
N ARG A 159 19.45 4.90 18.92
CA ARG A 159 18.35 5.61 19.61
C ARG A 159 17.24 4.60 19.92
N PRO A 160 16.99 4.25 21.20
CA PRO A 160 15.79 3.52 21.58
C PRO A 160 14.59 4.29 21.00
N ARG A 161 13.92 3.71 20.00
CA ARG A 161 12.64 4.26 19.58
C ARG A 161 11.68 4.01 20.73
N ALA A 162 11.31 5.09 21.41
CA ALA A 162 10.20 5.04 22.34
C ALA A 162 9.02 4.40 21.60
N ARG A 163 8.45 3.35 22.19
CA ARG A 163 7.19 2.76 21.73
C ARG A 163 6.22 3.93 21.55
N PRO A 164 5.67 4.20 20.35
CA PRO A 164 4.61 5.18 20.23
C PRO A 164 3.49 4.72 21.16
N GLU A 165 3.24 5.50 22.20
CA GLU A 165 2.07 5.31 23.05
C GLU A 165 0.86 5.31 22.11
N ARG A 166 0.10 4.22 22.13
CA ARG A 166 -1.17 4.14 21.39
C ARG A 166 -1.99 5.36 21.80
N PRO A 167 -2.32 6.30 20.90
CA PRO A 167 -3.32 7.29 21.24
C PRO A 167 -4.60 6.52 21.59
N ALA A 168 -5.18 6.86 22.75
CA ALA A 168 -6.46 6.32 23.17
C ALA A 168 -7.49 6.53 22.05
N ALA A 169 -8.35 5.53 21.88
CA ALA A 169 -9.34 5.45 20.80
C ALA A 169 -10.05 6.80 20.60
N VAL A 170 -9.94 7.36 19.39
CA VAL A 170 -10.77 8.48 18.96
C VAL A 170 -12.15 7.91 18.66
N GLU A 171 -13.10 8.21 19.55
CA GLU A 171 -14.51 7.88 19.35
C GLU A 171 -15.07 8.78 18.24
N VAL A 172 -15.37 8.18 17.08
CA VAL A 172 -15.98 8.90 15.95
C VAL A 172 -17.46 9.07 16.24
N ILE A 173 -17.85 10.24 16.76
CA ILE A 173 -19.27 10.60 16.93
C ILE A 173 -19.83 11.02 15.57
N SER A 174 -20.67 10.17 15.00
CA SER A 174 -21.42 10.43 13.77
C SER A 174 -22.60 11.36 14.05
N LEU A 175 -22.53 12.63 13.63
CA LEU A 175 -23.65 13.58 13.73
C LEU A 175 -24.54 13.49 12.47
N CYS A 176 -25.65 12.76 12.56
CA CYS A 176 -26.78 12.94 11.64
C CYS A 176 -27.69 14.02 12.23
N ALA A 177 -27.69 15.23 11.65
CA ALA A 177 -28.65 16.28 12.02
C ALA A 177 -29.44 16.73 10.78
N LEU A 178 -30.67 16.20 10.66
CA LEU A 178 -31.76 16.83 9.91
C LEU A 178 -32.47 17.80 10.86
N GLY A 179 -32.11 19.08 10.80
CA GLY A 179 -32.75 20.14 11.58
C GLY A 179 -33.66 21.01 10.70
N ALA A 180 -34.97 20.77 10.73
CA ALA A 180 -35.95 21.79 10.36
C ALA A 180 -36.34 22.52 11.65
N VAL A 181 -35.94 23.79 11.79
CA VAL A 181 -36.33 24.65 12.93
C VAL A 181 -37.50 25.53 12.50
N LEU A 182 -38.68 25.28 13.07
CA LEU A 182 -39.82 26.21 13.03
C LEU A 182 -39.58 27.31 14.06
N THR A 183 -39.37 28.55 13.61
CA THR A 183 -39.40 29.73 14.49
C THR A 183 -40.84 30.21 14.69
N LEU A 184 -41.33 30.17 15.92
CA LEU A 184 -42.54 30.88 16.34
C LEU A 184 -42.19 32.37 16.53
N ALA A 185 -42.94 33.26 15.88
CA ALA A 185 -42.83 34.70 16.07
C ALA A 185 -43.66 35.14 17.29
N GLU A 186 -43.05 35.89 18.21
CA GLU A 186 -43.77 36.54 19.31
C GLU A 186 -44.63 37.71 18.80
N SER A 187 -45.87 37.77 19.29
CA SER A 187 -46.86 38.80 18.96
C SER A 187 -47.05 39.75 20.15
N LYS A 188 -46.81 41.04 19.93
CA LYS A 188 -47.38 42.13 20.74
C LYS A 188 -48.24 42.99 19.82
N GLY A 189 -49.56 42.90 19.99
CA GLY A 189 -50.53 43.81 19.39
C GLY A 189 -51.15 43.33 18.08
N GLY A 190 -52.27 42.61 18.21
CA GLY A 190 -53.30 42.30 17.20
C GLY A 190 -53.07 42.60 15.72
N SER A 191 -52.54 41.63 14.97
CA SER A 191 -52.97 41.15 13.63
C SER A 191 -51.88 40.24 13.05
N ILE A 192 -52.21 39.00 12.64
CA ILE A 192 -51.24 38.06 12.05
C ILE A 192 -51.20 38.27 10.54
N THR A 193 -50.03 38.60 9.98
CA THR A 193 -49.83 38.64 8.53
C THR A 193 -48.55 37.86 8.16
N ALA A 194 -48.76 36.69 7.52
CA ALA A 194 -47.82 35.86 6.75
C ALA A 194 -46.44 35.47 7.35
N ALA A 195 -46.25 34.18 7.64
CA ALA A 195 -44.93 33.58 7.82
C ALA A 195 -44.28 33.30 6.46
N ARG A 196 -43.08 33.84 6.21
CA ARG A 196 -42.22 33.49 5.06
C ARG A 196 -41.26 32.38 5.47
N VAL A 197 -41.24 31.28 4.72
CA VAL A 197 -40.25 30.20 4.85
C VAL A 197 -39.03 30.56 4.01
N GLY A 198 -37.89 30.83 4.64
CA GLY A 198 -36.60 30.96 3.98
C GLY A 198 -35.77 29.70 4.18
N VAL A 199 -35.36 29.04 3.11
CA VAL A 199 -34.39 27.93 3.14
C VAL A 199 -33.00 28.52 2.91
N PHE A 200 -32.08 28.34 3.86
CA PHE A 200 -30.66 28.67 3.69
C PHE A 200 -29.81 27.40 3.80
N ALA A 201 -28.91 27.21 2.83
CA ALA A 201 -27.91 26.14 2.84
C ALA A 201 -26.77 26.53 3.79
N ILE A 202 -26.51 25.71 4.81
CA ILE A 202 -25.36 25.89 5.71
C ILE A 202 -24.17 25.11 5.14
N GLY A 203 -23.11 25.83 4.77
CA GLY A 203 -21.83 25.25 4.39
C GLY A 203 -21.16 24.57 5.59
N ILE A 204 -20.66 23.35 5.39
CA ILE A 204 -19.95 22.57 6.40
C ILE A 204 -18.54 23.15 6.60
N GLY A 205 -18.31 23.82 7.72
CA GLY A 205 -16.97 24.17 8.19
C GLY A 205 -16.41 23.05 9.08
N VAL A 206 -15.34 22.39 8.66
CA VAL A 206 -14.60 21.42 9.47
C VAL A 206 -13.74 22.18 10.48
N GLY A 207 -14.08 22.12 11.76
CA GLY A 207 -13.24 22.65 12.85
C GLY A 207 -12.29 21.57 13.37
N LEU A 208 -10.98 21.77 13.19
CA LEU A 208 -9.94 21.05 13.94
C LEU A 208 -9.91 21.60 15.38
N LEU A 209 -10.11 20.75 16.38
CA LEU A 209 -9.72 21.05 17.76
C LEU A 209 -8.30 20.55 18.01
N ALA A 210 -7.35 21.47 18.12
CA ALA A 210 -6.04 21.20 18.71
C ALA A 210 -6.17 21.25 20.24
N ALA A 211 -5.89 20.15 20.92
CA ALA A 211 -5.75 20.13 22.37
C ALA A 211 -4.29 20.47 22.73
N ALA A 212 -4.10 21.61 23.39
CA ALA A 212 -2.85 21.98 24.06
C ALA A 212 -2.78 21.28 25.42
N VAL A 213 -1.63 20.70 25.75
CA VAL A 213 -1.27 20.31 27.14
C VAL A 213 0.17 20.76 27.38
N LEU A 214 0.35 21.40 28.53
CA LEU A 214 1.56 22.03 29.10
C LEU A 214 2.82 21.16 29.06
#